data_AF-A0A3C0KT92-F1
#
_entry.id   AF-A0A3C0KT92-F1
#
_cell.length_a   1.000
_cell.length_b   1.000
_cell.length_c   1.000
_cell.angle_alpha   90.00
_cell.angle_beta   90.00
_cell.angle_gamma   90.00
#
_symmetry.space_group_name_H-M   'P 1'
#
loop_
_entity.id
_entity.type
_entity.pdbx_description
1 polymer ?
#
loop_
_entity_poly.entity_id
_entity_poly.type
_entity_poly.pdbx_seq_one_letter_code
_entity_poly.pdbx_strand_id
1 'polypeptide(L)' 'MPEEGDAFSFRGLQVNYLSYEVRLSDRKVELGPKELKLLIFLTKHPGRVYSRDQLLDYV' A
#
# COMPACT_ATOMS: atom_id res chain seq x y z
N MET A 1 -15.95 -14.21 7.58
CA MET A 1 -16.20 -12.88 6.99
C MET A 1 -14.83 -12.25 6.82
N PRO A 2 -14.41 -11.78 5.63
CA PRO A 2 -13.11 -11.12 5.52
C PRO A 2 -13.21 -9.76 6.21
N GLU A 3 -12.22 -9.45 7.03
CA GLU A 3 -12.24 -8.31 7.95
C GLU A 3 -12.06 -6.99 7.18
N GLU A 4 -12.66 -5.90 7.67
CA GLU A 4 -12.67 -4.57 7.03
C GLU A 4 -11.27 -3.90 6.93
N GLY A 5 -10.18 -4.64 7.14
CA GLY A 5 -8.80 -4.16 7.10
C GLY A 5 -7.89 -4.79 6.04
N ASP A 6 -8.40 -5.67 5.18
CA ASP A 6 -7.58 -6.52 4.30
C ASP A 6 -7.27 -5.91 2.92
N ALA A 7 -7.88 -4.78 2.57
CA ALA A 7 -7.65 -4.09 1.31
C ALA A 7 -7.81 -2.56 1.43
N PHE A 8 -7.16 -1.84 0.52
CA PHE A 8 -7.27 -0.39 0.36
C PHE A 8 -7.66 -0.04 -1.06
N SER A 9 -8.56 0.94 -1.22
CA SER A 9 -8.93 1.44 -2.54
C SER A 9 -9.02 2.97 -2.55
N PHE A 10 -8.39 3.60 -3.54
CA PHE A 10 -8.40 5.06 -3.70
C PHE A 10 -8.11 5.47 -5.14
N ARG A 11 -9.03 6.22 -5.78
CA ARG A 11 -8.85 6.77 -7.14
C ARG A 11 -8.32 5.75 -8.16
N GLY A 12 -8.85 4.53 -8.13
CA GLY A 12 -8.45 3.46 -9.04
C GLY A 12 -7.21 2.67 -8.59
N LEU A 13 -6.51 3.07 -7.53
CA LEU A 13 -5.55 2.22 -6.83
C LEU A 13 -6.31 1.21 -5.98
N GLN A 14 -5.97 -0.06 -6.10
CA GLN A 14 -6.44 -1.16 -5.26
C GLN A 14 -5.23 -1.87 -4.71
N VAL A 15 -5.18 -2.07 -3.40
CA VAL A 15 -4.11 -2.79 -2.71
C VAL A 15 -4.77 -3.88 -1.88
N ASN A 16 -4.37 -5.13 -2.09
CA ASN A 16 -4.78 -6.25 -1.26
C ASN A 16 -3.63 -6.60 -0.31
N TYR A 17 -3.85 -6.47 0.99
CA TYR A 17 -2.82 -6.68 2.00
C TYR A 17 -2.57 -8.17 2.31
N LEU A 18 -3.52 -9.05 1.99
CA LEU A 18 -3.38 -10.49 2.17
C LEU A 18 -2.58 -11.12 1.03
N SER A 19 -2.94 -10.77 -0.21
CA SER A 19 -2.30 -11.31 -1.42
C SER A 19 -1.10 -10.50 -1.90
N TYR A 20 -0.82 -9.37 -1.26
CA TYR A 20 0.26 -8.45 -1.66
C TYR A 20 0.13 -7.97 -3.12
N GLU A 21 -1.11 -7.91 -3.62
CA GLU A 21 -1.41 -7.51 -4.99
C GLU A 21 -1.81 -6.04 -5.07
N VAL A 22 -1.25 -5.33 -6.06
CA VAL A 22 -1.57 -3.93 -6.35
C VAL A 22 -2.12 -3.82 -7.76
N ARG A 23 -3.22 -3.10 -7.91
CA ARG A 23 -3.80 -2.75 -9.20
C ARG A 23 -4.02 -1.25 -9.30
N LEU A 24 -3.82 -0.70 -10.49
CA LEU A 24 -4.14 0.68 -10.82
C LEU A 24 -5.03 0.68 -12.07
N SER A 25 -6.24 1.22 -11.94
CA SER A 25 -7.23 1.24 -13.03
C SER A 25 -7.42 -0.15 -13.65
N ASP A 26 -7.64 -1.15 -12.79
CA ASP A 26 -7.81 -2.58 -13.13
C ASP A 26 -6.60 -3.27 -13.78
N ARG A 27 -5.45 -2.60 -13.86
CA ARG A 27 -4.19 -3.20 -14.33
C ARG A 27 -3.31 -3.58 -13.14
N LYS A 28 -2.82 -4.81 -13.13
CA LYS A 28 -1.84 -5.27 -12.13
C LYS A 28 -0.54 -4.46 -12.25
N VAL A 29 -0.04 -3.97 -11.14
CA VAL A 29 1.24 -3.27 -11.05
C VAL A 29 2.21 -4.18 -10.33
N GLU A 30 3.33 -4.47 -10.98
CA GLU A 30 4.44 -5.19 -10.36
C GLU A 30 5.30 -4.19 -9.59
N LEU A 31 5.47 -4.44 -8.29
CA LEU A 31 6.29 -3.64 -7.40
C LEU A 31 7.34 -4.54 -6.76
N GLY A 32 8.54 -4.01 -6.57
CA GLY A 32 9.55 -4.67 -5.77
C GLY A 32 9.11 -4.79 -4.30
N PRO A 33 9.72 -5.69 -3.50
CA PRO A 33 9.34 -5.89 -2.10
C PRO A 33 9.37 -4.62 -1.24
N LYS A 34 10.36 -3.74 -1.47
CA LYS A 34 10.50 -2.47 -0.74
C LYS A 34 9.44 -1.46 -1.13
N GLU A 35 9.15 -1.34 -2.43
CA GLU A 35 8.15 -0.41 -2.96
C GLU A 35 6.75 -0.80 -2.49
N LEU A 36 6.44 -2.10 -2.48
CA LEU A 36 5.19 -2.61 -1.97
C LEU A 36 5.04 -2.35 -0.47
N LYS A 37 6.08 -2.62 0.33
CA LYS A 37 6.06 -2.35 1.77
C LYS A 37 5.84 -0.86 2.07
N LEU A 38 6.52 0.01 1.32
CA LEU A 38 6.33 1.46 1.43
C LEU A 38 4.91 1.88 1.07
N LEU A 39 4.36 1.37 -0.04
CA LEU A 39 3.00 1.68 -0.45
C LEU A 39 1.99 1.25 0.63
N ILE A 40 2.11 0.02 1.14
CA ILE A 40 1.24 -0.50 2.20
C ILE A 40 1.34 0.36 3.47
N PHE A 41 2.55 0.78 3.83
CA PHE A 41 2.75 1.66 4.98
C PHE A 41 2.01 3.01 4.80
N LEU A 42 2.13 3.62 3.63
CA LEU A 42 1.46 4.88 3.31
C LEU A 42 -0.07 4.74 3.26
N THR A 43 -0.58 3.63 2.70
CA THR A 43 -2.03 3.39 2.60
C THR A 43 -2.67 3.04 3.94
N LYS A 44 -1.90 2.51 4.91
CA LYS A 44 -2.34 2.33 6.30
C LYS A 44 -2.36 3.62 7.12
N HIS A 45 -1.64 4.66 6.69
CA HIS A 45 -1.55 5.94 7.39
C HIS A 45 -1.81 7.14 6.46
N PRO A 46 -2.99 7.21 5.81
CA PRO A 46 -3.29 8.27 4.85
C PRO A 46 -3.27 9.66 5.49
N GLY A 47 -2.81 10.66 4.72
CA GLY A 47 -2.82 12.07 5.13
C GLY A 47 -1.67 12.50 6.05
N ARG A 48 -0.76 11.60 6.42
CA ARG A 48 0.46 11.94 7.16
C ARG A 48 1.65 12.15 6.21
N VAL A 49 2.42 13.20 6.46
CA VAL A 49 3.69 13.47 5.77
C VAL A 49 4.83 12.82 6.55
N TYR A 50 5.72 12.11 5.86
CA TYR A 50 6.89 11.47 6.43
C TYR A 50 8.16 12.02 5.77
N SER A 51 9.20 12.22 6.57
CA SER A 51 10.56 12.47 6.06
C SER A 51 11.19 11.17 5.53
N ARG A 52 12.26 11.32 4.72
CA ARG A 52 12.99 10.17 4.18
C ARG A 52 13.53 9.26 5.30
N ASP A 53 14.14 9.84 6.33
CA ASP A 53 14.71 9.08 7.45
C ASP A 53 13.62 8.31 8.21
N GLN A 54 12.47 8.95 8.46
CA GLN A 54 11.32 8.26 9.06
C GLN A 54 10.84 7.08 8.22
N LEU A 55 10.75 7.23 6.90
CA LEU A 55 10.36 6.10 6.04
C LEU A 55 11.38 4.96 6.14
N LEU A 56 12.69 5.26 6.14
CA LEU A 56 13.75 4.26 6.30
C LEU A 56 13.72 3.53 7.64
N ASP A 57 13.26 4.18 8.71
CA ASP A 57 13.07 3.53 10.01
C ASP A 57 11.85 2.59 10.04
N TYR A 58 10.82 2.86 9.24
CA TYR A 58 9.59 2.07 9.21
C TYR A 58 9.59 0.93 8.17
N VAL A 59 10.39 1.01 7.09
CA VAL A 59 10.35 0.06 5.96
C VAL A 59 11.66 -0.69 5.69
#